data_AF-A0A1G8FGC3-F1
#
_entry.id   AF-A0A1G8FGC3-F1
#
_cell.length_a   1.000
_cell.length_b   1.000
_cell.length_c   1.000
_cell.angle_alpha   90.00
_cell.angle_beta   90.00
_cell.angle_gamma   90.00
#
_symmetry.space_group_name_H-M   'P 1'
#
loop_
_entity.id
_entity.type
_entity.pdbx_description
1 polymer ?
#
loop_
_entity_poly.entity_id
_entity_poly.type
_entity_poly.pdbx_seq_one_letter_code
_entity_poly.pdbx_strand_id
1 'polypeptide(L)'
;MSAALELNWRLLSAAVLKTLGLLVLRAVLIVAGLVVVPLALPWRRTNESTRQPFTTATGDWLLVTLPGWAWLWSNDRDGAIGDKRGWWHANAPFGLGAYNWFSMFAWLVYRNPANNARFTHLMGCPVTECDYQFWGDEVVKDKPDQGGLRFLTATHRESGRRYCGLYYVKTWSDRRAMVVQLGFKGEPSDWAEDYSGDLSRQWKGFTFEVNPWKNIA
;
A
#
# COMPACT_ATOMS: atom_id res chain seq x y z
N MET A 1 -13.87 18.82 9.89
CA MET A 1 -12.84 19.85 10.19
C MET A 1 -11.71 19.16 10.93
N SER A 2 -10.49 19.12 10.38
CA SER A 2 -9.33 18.57 11.10
C SER A 2 -8.74 19.65 11.99
N ALA A 3 -8.48 19.34 13.26
CA ALA A 3 -7.70 20.21 14.13
C ALA A 3 -6.20 20.01 13.85
N ALA A 4 -5.41 21.06 14.00
CA ALA A 4 -3.94 20.97 13.95
C ALA A 4 -3.45 20.00 15.04
N LEU A 5 -2.52 19.11 14.69
CA LEU A 5 -1.98 18.14 15.63
C LEU A 5 -0.88 18.77 16.49
N GLU A 6 -1.05 18.74 17.81
CA GLU A 6 0.03 19.08 18.75
C GLU A 6 0.97 17.88 18.94
N LEU A 7 2.21 18.03 18.47
CA LEU A 7 3.23 17.02 18.65
C LEU A 7 3.73 17.03 20.10
N ASN A 8 3.70 15.85 20.73
CA ASN A 8 4.32 15.64 22.03
C ASN A 8 5.13 14.34 22.03
N TRP A 9 6.08 14.24 22.95
CA TRP A 9 7.03 13.12 22.99
C TRP A 9 6.33 11.77 23.19
N ARG A 10 5.19 11.72 23.90
CA ARG A 10 4.45 10.47 24.13
C ARG A 10 3.86 9.94 22.83
N LEU A 11 3.21 10.82 22.07
CA LEU A 11 2.65 10.48 20.76
C LEU A 11 3.75 10.00 19.81
N LEU A 12 4.86 10.76 19.71
CA LEU A 12 5.97 10.43 18.84
C LEU A 12 6.62 9.10 19.23
N SER A 13 6.88 8.87 20.53
CA SER A 13 7.47 7.63 21.02
C SER A 13 6.57 6.43 20.76
N ALA A 14 5.26 6.56 21.00
CA ALA A 14 4.30 5.51 20.71
C ALA A 14 4.21 5.22 19.20
N ALA A 15 4.23 6.25 18.36
CA ALA A 15 4.23 6.11 16.91
C ALA A 15 5.49 5.39 16.41
N VAL A 16 6.67 5.73 16.95
CA VAL A 16 7.94 5.06 16.63
C VAL A 16 7.91 3.59 17.05
N LEU A 17 7.56 3.29 18.30
CA LEU A 17 7.49 1.91 18.79
C LEU A 17 6.51 1.06 17.99
N LYS A 18 5.31 1.60 17.69
CA LYS A 18 4.32 0.91 16.85
C LYS A 18 4.85 0.68 15.44
N THR A 19 5.49 1.69 14.84
CA THR A 19 6.08 1.57 13.50
C THR A 19 7.14 0.48 13.47
N LEU A 20 8.06 0.45 14.45
CA LEU A 20 9.08 -0.60 14.55
C LEU A 20 8.46 -2.00 14.69
N GLY A 21 7.46 -2.17 15.55
CA GLY A 21 6.76 -3.45 15.69
C GLY A 21 6.07 -3.91 14.40
N LEU A 22 5.42 -3.00 13.68
CA LEU A 22 4.78 -3.30 12.40
C LEU A 22 5.81 -3.56 11.27
N LEU A 23 7.00 -2.94 11.31
CA LEU A 23 8.10 -3.27 10.40
C LEU A 23 8.59 -4.69 10.59
N VAL A 24 8.81 -5.10 11.85
CA VAL A 24 9.21 -6.48 12.18
C VAL A 24 8.14 -7.46 11.70
N LEU A 25 6.87 -7.20 11.99
CA LEU A 25 5.77 -8.03 11.50
C LEU A 25 5.74 -8.10 9.97
N ARG A 26 5.92 -6.97 9.29
CA ARG A 26 5.97 -6.92 7.82
C ARG A 26 7.10 -7.79 7.27
N ALA A 27 8.29 -7.71 7.86
CA ALA A 27 9.43 -8.53 7.47
C ALA A 27 9.13 -10.02 7.64
N VAL A 28 8.52 -10.42 8.77
CA VAL A 28 8.07 -11.80 9.01
C VAL A 28 7.07 -12.24 7.94
N LEU A 29 6.07 -11.42 7.62
CA LEU A 29 5.09 -11.73 6.57
C LEU A 29 5.74 -11.86 5.18
N ILE A 30 6.71 -11.02 4.84
CA ILE A 30 7.47 -11.12 3.58
C ILE A 30 8.20 -12.46 3.51
N VAL A 31 8.94 -12.81 4.57
CA VAL A 31 9.72 -14.06 4.64
C VAL A 31 8.80 -15.28 4.59
N ALA A 32 7.70 -15.28 5.35
CA ALA A 32 6.71 -16.35 5.30
C ALA A 32 6.07 -16.49 3.90
N GLY A 33 5.92 -15.38 3.17
CA GLY A 33 5.41 -15.36 1.80
C GLY A 33 6.27 -16.16 0.81
N LEU A 34 7.58 -16.25 1.04
CA LEU A 34 8.48 -17.07 0.22
C LEU A 34 8.12 -18.56 0.25
N VAL A 35 7.48 -19.02 1.33
CA VAL A 35 7.02 -20.41 1.48
C VAL A 35 5.53 -20.53 1.17
N VAL A 36 4.71 -19.62 1.69
CA VAL A 36 3.26 -19.69 1.56
C VAL A 36 2.79 -19.51 0.12
N VAL A 37 3.32 -18.50 -0.60
CA VAL A 37 2.87 -18.21 -1.97
C VAL A 37 3.11 -19.38 -2.94
N PRO A 38 4.31 -20.00 -3.03
CA PRO A 38 4.52 -21.09 -3.99
C PRO A 38 3.69 -22.33 -3.66
N LEU A 39 3.41 -22.57 -2.37
CA LEU A 39 2.45 -23.59 -1.95
C LEU A 39 1.03 -23.19 -2.37
N ALA A 40 0.59 -21.96 -2.17
CA ALA A 40 -0.79 -21.54 -2.42
C ALA A 40 -1.15 -21.39 -3.92
N LEU A 41 -0.19 -20.99 -4.75
CA LEU A 41 -0.42 -20.57 -6.14
C LEU A 41 -0.95 -21.68 -7.10
N PRO A 42 -0.59 -22.97 -6.94
CA PRO A 42 -1.27 -24.08 -7.62
C PRO A 42 -2.79 -24.12 -7.36
N TRP A 43 -3.25 -23.68 -6.18
CA TRP A 43 -4.66 -23.65 -5.79
C TRP A 43 -5.30 -22.25 -5.92
N ARG A 44 -4.69 -21.38 -6.75
CA ARG A 44 -5.22 -20.05 -7.04
C ARG A 44 -6.66 -20.11 -7.56
N ARG A 45 -7.40 -19.05 -7.31
CA ARG A 45 -8.78 -18.86 -7.75
C ARG A 45 -8.82 -17.80 -8.82
N THR A 46 -9.55 -18.07 -9.89
CA THR A 46 -9.74 -17.13 -10.99
C THR A 46 -11.18 -16.67 -10.99
N ASN A 47 -11.41 -15.35 -11.01
CA ASN A 47 -12.74 -14.78 -11.09
C ASN A 47 -13.03 -14.29 -12.52
N GLU A 48 -13.67 -15.15 -13.31
CA GLU A 48 -13.97 -14.88 -14.73
C GLU A 48 -14.92 -13.69 -14.94
N SER A 49 -15.77 -13.34 -13.98
CA SER A 49 -16.68 -12.19 -14.12
C SER A 49 -15.96 -10.85 -14.13
N THR A 50 -14.69 -10.83 -13.74
CA THR A 50 -13.85 -9.61 -13.72
C THR A 50 -13.02 -9.42 -14.99
N ARG A 51 -13.16 -10.33 -15.96
CA ARG A 51 -12.39 -10.30 -17.21
C ARG A 51 -12.68 -9.02 -17.98
N GLN A 52 -11.62 -8.33 -18.38
CA GLN A 52 -11.66 -7.16 -19.24
C GLN A 52 -10.32 -6.99 -19.95
N PRO A 53 -10.25 -6.32 -21.10
CA PRO A 53 -8.97 -6.01 -21.74
C PRO A 53 -8.07 -5.18 -20.82
N PHE A 54 -6.76 -5.39 -20.88
CA PHE A 54 -5.80 -4.46 -20.28
C PHE A 54 -5.94 -3.07 -20.92
N THR A 55 -5.78 -2.01 -20.13
CA THR A 55 -5.93 -0.65 -20.67
C THR A 55 -4.71 -0.13 -21.43
N THR A 56 -3.51 -0.69 -21.21
CA THR A 56 -2.26 -0.23 -21.86
C THR A 56 -1.41 -1.36 -22.47
N ALA A 57 -1.84 -2.61 -22.38
CA ALA A 57 -1.14 -3.78 -22.92
C ALA A 57 -2.10 -4.66 -23.73
N THR A 58 -1.56 -5.56 -24.56
CA THR A 58 -2.37 -6.58 -25.24
C THR A 58 -2.72 -7.71 -24.28
N GLY A 59 -3.96 -8.19 -24.31
CA GLY A 59 -4.46 -9.28 -23.47
C GLY A 59 -5.54 -8.84 -22.49
N ASP A 60 -5.97 -9.77 -21.64
CA ASP A 60 -7.05 -9.58 -20.68
C ASP A 60 -6.54 -9.54 -19.23
N TRP A 61 -7.03 -8.57 -18.47
CA TRP A 61 -6.98 -8.62 -17.02
C TRP A 61 -8.17 -9.41 -16.48
N LEU A 62 -7.92 -10.24 -15.47
CA LEU A 62 -8.91 -10.90 -14.63
C LEU A 62 -8.34 -11.08 -13.22
N LEU A 63 -9.20 -11.03 -12.21
CA LEU A 63 -8.79 -11.16 -10.82
C LEU A 63 -8.40 -12.62 -10.52
N VAL A 64 -7.11 -12.83 -10.22
CA VAL A 64 -6.56 -14.11 -9.78
C VAL A 64 -6.09 -13.96 -8.33
N THR A 65 -6.61 -14.75 -7.41
CA THR A 65 -6.30 -14.66 -5.97
C THR A 65 -5.78 -15.99 -5.42
N LEU A 66 -5.15 -15.95 -4.25
CA LEU A 66 -4.76 -17.16 -3.53
C LEU A 66 -5.97 -17.78 -2.78
N PRO A 67 -5.92 -19.08 -2.42
CA PRO A 67 -6.93 -19.69 -1.55
C PRO A 67 -7.02 -18.98 -0.19
N GLY A 68 -8.18 -19.08 0.47
CA GLY A 68 -8.49 -18.30 1.68
C GLY A 68 -7.48 -18.45 2.83
N TRP A 69 -6.85 -19.63 2.99
CA TRP A 69 -5.83 -19.83 4.02
C TRP A 69 -4.54 -19.02 3.77
N ALA A 70 -4.28 -18.63 2.53
CA ALA A 70 -3.15 -17.80 2.11
C ALA A 70 -3.57 -16.35 1.81
N TRP A 71 -4.77 -15.94 2.24
CA TRP A 71 -5.37 -14.66 1.88
C TRP A 71 -4.47 -13.45 2.17
N LEU A 72 -3.72 -13.46 3.27
CA LEU A 72 -2.81 -12.36 3.62
C LEU A 72 -1.76 -12.06 2.52
N TRP A 73 -1.34 -13.08 1.77
CA TRP A 73 -0.39 -12.98 0.65
C TRP A 73 -1.05 -12.85 -0.72
N SER A 74 -2.38 -12.84 -0.77
CA SER A 74 -3.13 -12.51 -1.97
C SER A 74 -3.14 -10.99 -2.20
N ASN A 75 -3.73 -10.57 -3.32
CA ASN A 75 -4.01 -9.19 -3.64
C ASN A 75 -5.42 -9.10 -4.21
N ASP A 76 -6.39 -8.66 -3.41
CA ASP A 76 -7.80 -8.65 -3.82
C ASP A 76 -8.14 -7.48 -4.77
N ARG A 77 -7.20 -6.56 -4.99
CA ARG A 77 -7.39 -5.41 -5.88
C ARG A 77 -6.84 -5.65 -7.29
N ASP A 78 -5.58 -6.07 -7.36
CA ASP A 78 -4.89 -6.31 -8.63
C ASP A 78 -4.82 -7.80 -8.98
N GLY A 79 -4.91 -8.69 -7.99
CA GLY A 79 -4.67 -10.11 -8.18
C GLY A 79 -3.20 -10.46 -8.36
N ALA A 80 -2.97 -11.74 -8.65
CA ALA A 80 -1.67 -12.33 -8.91
C ALA A 80 -1.08 -11.92 -10.27
N ILE A 81 -1.93 -11.46 -11.20
CA ILE A 81 -1.53 -11.03 -12.55
C ILE A 81 -1.17 -9.54 -12.63
N GLY A 82 -1.25 -8.82 -11.52
CA GLY A 82 -0.97 -7.38 -11.47
C GLY A 82 -2.11 -6.51 -11.98
N ASP A 83 -1.86 -5.22 -12.11
CA ASP A 83 -2.94 -4.24 -12.24
C ASP A 83 -3.63 -4.23 -13.62
N LYS A 84 -4.84 -3.68 -13.65
CA LYS A 84 -5.72 -3.58 -14.84
C LYS A 84 -5.08 -2.84 -16.04
N ARG A 85 -4.02 -2.07 -15.84
CA ARG A 85 -3.32 -1.41 -16.95
C ARG A 85 -2.49 -2.40 -17.75
N GLY A 86 -2.10 -3.53 -17.17
CA GLY A 86 -1.20 -4.49 -17.80
C GLY A 86 0.27 -4.13 -17.64
N TRP A 87 0.62 -3.21 -16.72
CA TRP A 87 2.02 -2.87 -16.46
C TRP A 87 2.83 -4.09 -16.05
N TRP A 88 2.29 -4.93 -15.16
CA TRP A 88 2.96 -6.17 -14.78
C TRP A 88 3.06 -7.17 -15.94
N HIS A 89 2.03 -7.24 -16.79
CA HIS A 89 2.07 -8.09 -17.98
C HIS A 89 3.23 -7.72 -18.91
N ALA A 90 3.46 -6.42 -19.13
CA ALA A 90 4.54 -5.92 -19.98
C ALA A 90 5.95 -5.98 -19.33
N ASN A 91 6.03 -5.97 -18.00
CA ASN A 91 7.30 -5.86 -17.26
C ASN A 91 7.64 -7.10 -16.43
N ALA A 92 6.90 -8.20 -16.61
CA ALA A 92 7.13 -9.44 -15.89
C ALA A 92 8.57 -9.97 -16.15
N PRO A 93 9.17 -10.67 -15.18
CA PRO A 93 10.52 -11.21 -15.32
C PRO A 93 10.69 -12.01 -16.60
N PHE A 94 11.79 -11.79 -17.31
CA PHE A 94 12.15 -12.48 -18.55
C PHE A 94 11.10 -12.36 -19.67
N GLY A 95 10.19 -11.39 -19.61
CA GLY A 95 9.13 -11.21 -20.62
C GLY A 95 8.09 -12.32 -20.62
N LEU A 96 7.94 -13.07 -19.52
CA LEU A 96 7.04 -14.22 -19.43
C LEU A 96 5.54 -13.87 -19.44
N GLY A 97 5.20 -12.57 -19.35
CA GLY A 97 3.82 -12.11 -19.22
C GLY A 97 3.20 -12.42 -17.86
N ALA A 98 2.05 -11.81 -17.57
CA ALA A 98 1.40 -11.92 -16.27
C ALA A 98 0.77 -13.30 -15.97
N TYR A 99 0.46 -14.10 -16.99
CA TYR A 99 -0.22 -15.39 -16.83
C TYR A 99 0.72 -16.53 -16.45
N ASN A 100 2.04 -16.32 -16.55
CA ASN A 100 3.02 -17.30 -16.16
C ASN A 100 3.04 -17.45 -14.62
N TRP A 101 3.15 -18.69 -14.14
CA TRP A 101 3.20 -18.99 -12.71
C TRP A 101 4.34 -18.23 -12.00
N PHE A 102 5.52 -18.17 -12.61
CA PHE A 102 6.67 -17.47 -12.02
C PHE A 102 6.43 -15.96 -11.93
N SER A 103 5.79 -15.36 -12.93
CA SER A 103 5.40 -13.96 -12.90
C SER A 103 4.40 -13.67 -11.78
N MET A 104 3.43 -14.55 -11.55
CA MET A 104 2.50 -14.43 -10.43
C MET A 104 3.21 -14.57 -9.07
N PHE A 105 4.11 -15.55 -8.95
CA PHE A 105 4.94 -15.72 -7.76
C PHE A 105 5.79 -14.47 -7.48
N ALA A 106 6.53 -13.96 -8.47
CA ALA A 106 7.36 -12.78 -8.34
C ALA A 106 6.53 -11.53 -8.00
N TRP A 107 5.33 -11.39 -8.56
CA TRP A 107 4.43 -10.32 -8.20
C TRP A 107 4.03 -10.37 -6.72
N LEU A 108 3.57 -11.53 -6.25
CA LEU A 108 3.02 -11.70 -4.90
C LEU A 108 4.10 -11.78 -3.82
N VAL A 109 5.33 -12.16 -4.13
CA VAL A 109 6.42 -12.31 -3.14
C VAL A 109 7.37 -11.13 -3.14
N TYR A 110 7.69 -10.56 -4.30
CA TYR A 110 8.68 -9.50 -4.41
C TYR A 110 8.04 -8.13 -4.60
N ARG A 111 7.13 -7.99 -5.57
CA ARG A 111 6.60 -6.66 -5.92
C ARG A 111 5.52 -6.17 -4.95
N ASN A 112 4.67 -7.10 -4.48
CA ASN A 112 3.52 -6.86 -3.60
C ASN A 112 3.37 -7.94 -2.50
N PRO A 113 4.42 -8.17 -1.67
CA PRO A 113 4.35 -9.13 -0.59
C PRO A 113 3.26 -8.79 0.42
N ALA A 114 2.51 -9.81 0.83
CA ALA A 114 1.51 -9.74 1.89
C ALA A 114 0.50 -8.58 1.70
N ASN A 115 0.08 -8.31 0.46
CA ASN A 115 -0.65 -7.08 0.11
C ASN A 115 -1.96 -6.93 0.90
N ASN A 116 -2.72 -8.02 1.02
CA ASN A 116 -3.99 -8.04 1.75
C ASN A 116 -3.85 -7.80 3.25
N ALA A 117 -2.64 -7.85 3.83
CA ALA A 117 -2.44 -7.42 5.22
C ALA A 117 -2.95 -5.98 5.44
N ARG A 118 -2.95 -5.12 4.41
CA ARG A 118 -3.53 -3.76 4.46
C ARG A 118 -5.03 -3.72 4.76
N PHE A 119 -5.75 -4.83 4.64
CA PHE A 119 -7.18 -4.94 4.96
C PHE A 119 -7.41 -5.42 6.40
N THR A 120 -6.35 -5.50 7.21
CA THR A 120 -6.45 -5.79 8.64
C THR A 120 -6.31 -4.50 9.44
N HIS A 121 -7.03 -4.36 10.55
CA HIS A 121 -6.88 -3.20 11.44
C HIS A 121 -5.47 -3.06 12.06
N LEU A 122 -4.60 -4.07 11.90
CA LEU A 122 -3.22 -4.00 12.40
C LEU A 122 -2.30 -3.29 11.40
N MET A 123 -2.46 -3.59 10.11
CA MET A 123 -1.56 -3.15 9.02
C MET A 123 -2.26 -2.22 8.01
N GLY A 124 -3.54 -1.90 8.25
CA GLY A 124 -4.33 -0.94 7.49
C GLY A 124 -5.10 0.03 8.37
N CYS A 125 -5.26 1.25 7.87
CA CYS A 125 -6.11 2.29 8.45
C CYS A 125 -7.40 2.41 7.62
N PRO A 126 -8.58 2.08 8.16
CA PRO A 126 -9.87 2.35 7.50
C PRO A 126 -10.24 3.82 7.68
N VAL A 127 -9.91 4.67 6.70
CA VAL A 127 -9.97 6.14 6.88
C VAL A 127 -11.38 6.66 7.13
N THR A 128 -12.39 6.05 6.53
CA THR A 128 -13.80 6.42 6.72
C THR A 128 -14.28 6.21 8.15
N GLU A 129 -13.67 5.30 8.91
CA GLU A 129 -13.99 4.98 10.31
C GLU A 129 -13.14 5.78 11.31
N CYS A 130 -12.23 6.62 10.81
CA CYS A 130 -11.29 7.37 11.61
C CYS A 130 -11.57 8.87 11.53
N ASP A 131 -11.19 9.59 12.58
CA ASP A 131 -10.93 11.03 12.50
C ASP A 131 -9.43 11.23 12.30
N TYR A 132 -9.03 12.35 11.68
CA TYR A 132 -7.62 12.64 11.44
C TYR A 132 -7.20 14.02 11.92
N GLN A 133 -5.91 14.12 12.21
CA GLN A 133 -5.18 15.34 12.48
C GLN A 133 -3.82 15.23 11.81
N PHE A 134 -3.23 16.35 11.41
CA PHE A 134 -1.87 16.36 10.88
C PHE A 134 -1.08 17.56 11.38
N TRP A 135 0.23 17.43 11.33
CA TRP A 135 1.21 18.47 11.56
C TRP A 135 2.11 18.59 10.33
N GLY A 136 2.49 19.82 9.97
CA GLY A 136 3.26 20.14 8.78
C GLY A 136 2.37 20.49 7.59
N ASP A 137 2.80 20.12 6.39
CA ASP A 137 2.13 20.48 5.14
C ASP A 137 0.90 19.60 4.88
N GLU A 138 -0.21 20.20 4.44
CA GLU A 138 -1.43 19.47 4.09
C GLU A 138 -1.21 18.58 2.86
N VAL A 139 -0.51 19.11 1.86
CA VAL A 139 -0.20 18.43 0.60
C VAL A 139 1.29 18.14 0.54
N VAL A 140 1.65 16.86 0.57
CA VAL A 140 3.01 16.37 0.34
C VAL A 140 2.92 15.24 -0.66
N LYS A 141 3.61 15.35 -1.80
CA LYS A 141 3.66 14.34 -2.86
C LYS A 141 5.07 14.24 -3.44
N ASP A 142 5.38 13.07 -3.96
CA ASP A 142 6.59 12.77 -4.72
C ASP A 142 6.47 13.30 -6.16
N LYS A 143 6.19 14.60 -6.30
CA LYS A 143 6.02 15.33 -7.56
C LYS A 143 6.79 16.66 -7.52
N PRO A 144 7.10 17.26 -8.68
CA PRO A 144 7.71 18.58 -8.73
C PRO A 144 6.84 19.58 -7.96
N ASP A 145 7.49 20.44 -7.18
CA ASP A 145 6.85 21.51 -6.40
C ASP A 145 5.82 21.07 -5.35
N GLN A 146 5.79 19.78 -5.00
CA GLN A 146 4.91 19.23 -3.95
C GLN A 146 5.69 18.54 -2.82
N GLY A 147 6.96 18.90 -2.67
CA GLY A 147 7.77 18.51 -1.52
C GLY A 147 7.24 19.09 -0.21
N GLY A 148 7.67 18.52 0.92
CA GLY A 148 7.22 18.94 2.23
C GLY A 148 7.40 17.88 3.30
N LEU A 149 6.81 18.13 4.47
CA LEU A 149 6.84 17.24 5.61
C LEU A 149 5.44 17.18 6.23
N ARG A 150 4.90 15.97 6.37
CA ARG A 150 3.62 15.71 7.02
C ARG A 150 3.73 14.60 8.02
N PHE A 151 3.27 14.85 9.25
CA PHE A 151 2.98 13.80 10.22
C PHE A 151 1.48 13.74 10.43
N LEU A 152 0.86 12.62 10.06
CA LEU A 152 -0.58 12.40 10.15
C LEU A 152 -0.89 11.37 11.22
N THR A 153 -1.91 11.65 12.03
CA THR A 153 -2.51 10.69 12.95
C THR A 153 -3.98 10.51 12.59
N ALA A 154 -4.40 9.26 12.42
CA ALA A 154 -5.79 8.87 12.30
C ALA A 154 -6.20 8.08 13.55
N THR A 155 -7.35 8.39 14.13
CA THR A 155 -7.89 7.72 15.31
C THR A 155 -9.24 7.11 14.96
N HIS A 156 -9.34 5.79 15.09
CA HIS A 156 -10.60 5.07 14.88
C HIS A 156 -11.63 5.54 15.90
N ARG A 157 -12.83 5.93 15.45
CA ARG A 157 -13.85 6.56 16.30
C ARG A 157 -14.33 5.67 17.44
N GLU A 158 -14.56 4.38 17.16
CA GLU A 158 -15.06 3.44 18.17
C GLU A 158 -13.95 2.85 19.07
N SER A 159 -12.91 2.27 18.46
CA SER A 159 -11.86 1.57 19.22
C SER A 159 -10.78 2.49 19.82
N GLY A 160 -10.74 3.77 19.42
CA GLY A 160 -9.66 4.69 19.80
C GLY A 160 -8.29 4.31 19.24
N ARG A 161 -8.20 3.29 18.38
CA ARG A 161 -6.93 2.84 17.78
C ARG A 161 -6.33 3.97 16.93
N ARG A 162 -5.07 4.31 17.21
CA ARG A 162 -4.33 5.33 16.47
C ARG A 162 -3.43 4.74 15.40
N TYR A 163 -3.43 5.36 14.22
CA TYR A 163 -2.59 5.07 13.07
C TYR A 163 -1.76 6.32 12.79
N CYS A 164 -0.43 6.18 12.69
CA CYS A 164 0.46 7.31 12.48
C CYS A 164 1.27 7.11 11.22
N GLY A 165 1.50 8.20 10.48
CA GLY A 165 2.26 8.21 9.24
C GLY A 165 3.13 9.45 9.14
N LEU A 166 4.39 9.26 8.78
CA LEU A 166 5.32 10.32 8.41
C LEU A 166 5.52 10.28 6.90
N TYR A 167 5.37 11.41 6.23
CA TYR A 167 5.73 11.57 4.83
C TYR A 167 6.61 12.81 4.65
N TYR A 168 7.82 12.60 4.15
CA TYR A 168 8.79 13.65 3.88
C TYR A 168 9.28 13.52 2.45
N VAL A 169 9.23 14.62 1.71
CA VAL A 169 9.72 14.73 0.36
C VAL A 169 10.59 15.98 0.26
N LYS A 170 11.87 15.79 -0.07
CA LYS A 170 12.79 16.88 -0.40
C LYS A 170 13.21 16.77 -1.85
N THR A 171 12.75 17.70 -2.66
CA THR A 171 13.13 17.79 -4.08
C THR A 171 14.58 18.26 -4.18
N TRP A 172 15.36 17.59 -5.03
CA TRP A 172 16.72 17.99 -5.41
C TRP A 172 16.72 18.74 -6.74
N SER A 173 15.81 18.37 -7.64
CA SER A 173 15.59 18.92 -8.97
C SER A 173 14.14 18.66 -9.40
N ASP A 174 13.77 19.08 -10.61
CA ASP A 174 12.53 18.75 -11.30
C ASP A 174 12.33 17.24 -11.55
N ARG A 175 13.38 16.42 -11.43
CA ARG A 175 13.33 14.97 -11.73
C ARG A 175 13.73 14.05 -10.58
N ARG A 176 14.22 14.62 -9.47
CA ARG A 176 14.77 13.84 -8.36
C ARG A 176 14.36 14.38 -7.01
N ALA A 177 14.01 13.47 -6.10
CA ALA A 177 13.73 13.81 -4.71
C ALA A 177 14.24 12.72 -3.75
N MET A 178 14.53 13.14 -2.52
CA MET A 178 14.55 12.25 -1.37
C MET A 178 13.12 12.06 -0.85
N VAL A 179 12.71 10.81 -0.71
CA VAL A 179 11.39 10.43 -0.23
C VAL A 179 11.54 9.52 0.97
N VAL A 180 10.89 9.88 2.06
CA VAL A 180 10.78 9.07 3.28
C VAL A 180 9.30 8.96 3.64
N GLN A 181 8.73 7.75 3.53
CA GLN A 181 7.36 7.45 3.92
C GLN A 181 7.36 6.30 4.93
N LEU A 182 6.97 6.58 6.16
CA LEU A 182 6.98 5.62 7.28
C LEU A 182 5.59 5.57 7.90
N GLY A 183 5.06 4.38 8.21
CA GLY A 183 3.76 4.27 8.87
C GLY A 183 2.60 4.15 7.89
N PHE A 184 1.41 4.63 8.27
CA PHE A 184 0.20 4.50 7.46
C PHE A 184 0.11 5.59 6.39
N LYS A 185 -0.23 5.21 5.15
CA LYS A 185 -0.23 6.10 3.97
C LYS A 185 -1.41 7.09 3.88
N GLY A 186 -2.12 7.35 4.96
CA GLY A 186 -3.26 8.27 4.93
C GLY A 186 -2.85 9.69 4.55
N GLU A 187 -3.70 10.38 3.81
CA GLU A 187 -3.58 11.80 3.49
C GLU A 187 -4.90 12.55 3.66
N PRO A 188 -4.91 13.87 3.92
CA PRO A 188 -6.14 14.62 4.20
C PRO A 188 -7.25 14.43 3.15
N SER A 189 -6.90 14.36 1.86
CA SER A 189 -7.86 14.10 0.79
C SER A 189 -8.56 12.75 0.88
N ASP A 190 -7.97 11.77 1.56
CA ASP A 190 -8.58 10.44 1.75
C ASP A 190 -9.86 10.51 2.60
N TRP A 191 -10.02 11.52 3.47
CA TRP A 191 -11.21 11.72 4.30
C TRP A 191 -12.34 12.47 3.58
N ALA A 192 -12.04 13.07 2.43
CA ALA A 192 -13.01 13.75 1.58
C ALA A 192 -13.42 12.87 0.37
N GLU A 193 -12.74 11.74 0.15
CA GLU A 193 -13.00 10.85 -0.96
C GLU A 193 -14.31 10.04 -0.77
N ASP A 194 -15.11 9.92 -1.83
CA ASP A 194 -16.23 8.99 -1.88
C ASP A 194 -15.74 7.59 -2.28
N TYR A 195 -15.90 6.64 -1.35
CA TYR A 195 -15.51 5.24 -1.53
C TYR A 195 -16.66 4.32 -1.96
N SER A 196 -17.86 4.85 -2.23
CA SER A 196 -19.05 4.07 -2.59
C SER A 196 -18.81 3.08 -3.75
N GLY A 197 -17.97 3.44 -4.72
CA GLY A 197 -17.64 2.61 -5.87
C GLY A 197 -16.57 1.53 -5.63
N ASP A 198 -15.77 1.63 -4.57
CA ASP A 198 -14.75 0.65 -4.20
C ASP A 198 -14.34 0.83 -2.73
N LEU A 199 -15.06 0.14 -1.84
CA LEU A 199 -14.81 0.16 -0.40
C LEU A 199 -13.42 -0.35 -0.02
N SER A 200 -12.70 -1.07 -0.89
CA SER A 200 -11.33 -1.50 -0.57
C SER A 200 -10.36 -0.33 -0.54
N ARG A 201 -10.64 0.78 -1.25
CA ARG A 201 -9.76 1.95 -1.36
C ARG A 201 -9.68 2.79 -0.09
N GLN A 202 -10.66 2.65 0.82
CA GLN A 202 -10.62 3.31 2.12
C GLN A 202 -9.49 2.80 3.02
N TRP A 203 -8.99 1.58 2.75
CA TRP A 203 -7.92 0.97 3.53
C TRP A 203 -6.55 1.50 3.08
N LYS A 204 -5.96 2.37 3.90
CA LYS A 204 -4.61 2.90 3.66
C LYS A 204 -3.60 2.05 4.43
N GLY A 205 -2.78 1.32 3.69
CA GLY A 205 -1.83 0.37 4.25
C GLY A 205 -0.65 1.03 4.97
N PHE A 206 -0.02 0.25 5.84
CA PHE A 206 1.28 0.53 6.42
C PHE A 206 2.38 0.48 5.33
N THR A 207 3.41 1.31 5.45
CA THR A 207 4.52 1.43 4.50
C THR A 207 5.85 1.73 5.15
N PHE A 208 6.90 1.39 4.41
CA PHE A 208 8.26 1.78 4.66
C PHE A 208 8.92 2.07 3.32
N GLU A 209 9.21 3.34 3.06
CA GLU A 209 9.92 3.79 1.88
C GLU A 209 10.98 4.79 2.31
N VAL A 210 12.23 4.52 1.94
CA VAL A 210 13.35 5.46 2.04
C VAL A 210 14.05 5.40 0.70
N ASN A 211 13.87 6.44 -0.10
CA ASN A 211 14.47 6.55 -1.43
C ASN A 211 15.18 7.90 -1.56
N PRO A 212 16.52 7.97 -1.45
CA PRO A 212 17.25 9.23 -1.51
C PRO A 212 17.28 9.84 -2.92
N TRP A 213 16.91 9.09 -3.96
CA TRP A 213 17.05 9.48 -5.36
C TRP A 213 15.85 9.04 -6.21
N LYS A 214 14.63 9.26 -5.69
CA LYS A 214 13.39 8.86 -6.37
C LYS A 214 13.21 9.69 -7.65
N ASN A 215 12.79 9.03 -8.72
CA ASN A 215 12.33 9.72 -9.92
C ASN A 215 10.96 10.34 -9.65
N ILE A 216 10.82 11.65 -9.89
CA ILE A 216 9.58 12.41 -9.70
C ILE A 216 9.10 13.10 -10.98
N ALA A 217 9.75 12.83 -12.12
CA ALA A 217 9.35 13.32 -13.44
C ALA A 217 8.19 12.52 -14.04
#